data_AF-A0A6J3GM40-F1
#
_entry.id   AF-A0A6J3GM40-F1
#
_cell.length_a   1.000
_cell.length_b   1.000
_cell.length_c   1.000
_cell.angle_alpha   90.00
_cell.angle_beta   90.00
_cell.angle_gamma   90.00
#
_symmetry.space_group_name_H-M   'P 1'
#
loop_
_entity.id
_entity.type
_entity.pdbx_description
1 polymer ?
#
loop_
_entity_poly.entity_id
_entity_poly.type
_entity_poly.pdbx_seq_one_letter_code
_entity_poly.pdbx_strand_id
1 'polypeptide(L)'
;MRCCHICKLPGRVMGIRVLRFSLVVILVLLLVAGALTTLLPTVKEDKMLMLRREIKSQGKSTLDSFTLIMQTYNRTDLLLKLLNHYQAVPNLHKVIVVWNNIGEKTPDELWNSLGPHPIPVIFKQQTANRMRNRLQVFPELETNVLMVDDDTLISTPDLVFAFSVWQQFPDQIVGFVPRKHVPTSSGIYNYGSFEMQAPGSGNGDQYSMVLIGASFFNSKYLELFQRQPAAVHALIDDTQNCDDIAMNFIIAKHIGKTSGIFVKPVNMDNLEKETNSGYSGMWHRAEHALQRSYCINKLVNIYDSMPLKYSNIMISQFGFPYANYKRKM
;
A
#
# COMPACT_ATOMS: atom_id res chain seq x y z
N MET A 1 17.96 50.29 -81.90
CA MET A 1 17.80 49.32 -80.78
C MET A 1 19.16 49.21 -80.10
N ARG A 2 19.41 49.49 -78.82
CA ARG A 2 18.59 49.76 -77.63
C ARG A 2 19.30 50.83 -76.79
N CYS A 3 18.55 51.78 -76.24
CA CYS A 3 19.03 52.87 -75.38
C CYS A 3 19.49 52.39 -74.00
N CYS A 4 20.53 53.05 -73.48
CA CYS A 4 20.92 53.09 -72.08
C CYS A 4 19.84 53.76 -71.21
N HIS A 5 19.56 53.20 -70.04
CA HIS A 5 19.00 53.94 -68.90
C HIS A 5 19.92 53.78 -67.69
N ILE A 6 20.43 54.92 -67.24
CA ILE A 6 21.15 55.10 -65.98
C ILE A 6 20.10 55.35 -64.89
N CYS A 7 20.07 54.51 -63.85
CA CYS A 7 19.40 54.81 -62.59
C CYS A 7 20.45 55.04 -61.50
N LYS A 8 20.51 56.27 -60.97
CA LYS A 8 21.19 56.62 -59.71
C LYS A 8 20.27 56.27 -58.54
N LEU A 9 20.82 55.66 -57.48
CA LEU A 9 20.20 55.58 -56.15
C LEU A 9 21.08 56.33 -55.14
N PRO A 10 20.51 57.24 -54.31
CA PRO A 10 21.23 57.95 -53.27
C PRO A 10 21.08 57.28 -51.89
N GLY A 11 22.04 57.53 -51.00
CA GLY A 11 21.75 57.68 -49.56
C GLY A 11 22.13 56.53 -48.63
N ARG A 12 23.42 56.34 -48.38
CA ARG A 12 23.97 55.42 -47.37
C ARG A 12 24.26 56.16 -46.05
N VAL A 13 23.28 56.71 -45.33
CA VAL A 13 23.51 57.30 -43.99
C VAL A 13 22.26 57.24 -43.07
N MET A 14 21.66 56.06 -42.86
CA MET A 14 20.60 55.95 -41.83
C MET A 14 20.53 54.59 -41.10
N GLY A 15 21.56 53.74 -41.21
CA GLY A 15 21.57 52.41 -40.56
C GLY A 15 22.33 52.32 -39.24
N ILE A 16 23.30 53.20 -38.99
CA ILE A 16 24.25 53.03 -37.87
C ILE A 16 23.75 53.66 -36.56
N ARG A 17 22.95 54.75 -36.63
CA ARG A 17 22.43 55.41 -35.42
C ARG A 17 21.32 54.62 -34.74
N VAL A 18 20.41 54.01 -35.49
CA VAL A 18 19.29 53.22 -34.94
C VAL A 18 19.80 51.94 -34.27
N LEU A 19 20.81 51.28 -34.85
CA LEU A 19 21.41 50.07 -34.28
C LEU A 19 22.13 50.34 -32.95
N ARG A 20 22.84 51.48 -32.85
CA ARG A 20 23.51 51.89 -31.59
C ARG A 20 22.53 52.27 -30.50
N PHE A 21 21.44 52.96 -30.83
CA PHE A 21 20.39 53.28 -29.85
C PHE A 21 19.67 52.02 -29.35
N SER A 22 19.38 51.06 -30.23
CA SER A 22 18.78 49.79 -29.83
C SER A 22 19.69 48.97 -28.91
N LEU A 23 21.00 48.93 -29.19
CA LEU A 23 21.97 48.20 -28.37
C LEU A 23 22.13 48.82 -26.97
N VAL A 24 22.13 50.15 -26.88
CA VAL A 24 22.19 50.87 -25.60
C VAL A 24 20.92 50.64 -24.78
N VAL A 25 19.74 50.65 -25.40
CA VAL A 25 18.47 50.37 -24.71
C VAL A 25 18.45 48.93 -24.16
N ILE A 26 18.92 47.96 -24.94
CA ILE A 26 19.01 46.56 -24.50
C ILE A 26 19.99 46.42 -23.32
N LEU A 27 21.15 47.08 -23.38
CA LEU A 27 22.13 47.08 -22.28
C LEU A 27 21.57 47.70 -21.00
N VAL A 28 20.83 48.80 -21.11
CA VAL A 28 20.16 49.45 -19.97
C VAL A 28 19.09 48.54 -19.39
N LEU A 29 18.27 47.88 -20.22
CA LEU A 29 17.25 46.94 -19.76
C LEU A 29 17.86 45.72 -19.04
N LEU A 30 18.99 45.20 -19.54
CA LEU A 30 19.71 44.09 -18.89
C LEU A 30 20.32 44.52 -17.55
N LEU A 31 20.85 45.75 -17.45
CA LEU A 31 21.37 46.29 -16.20
C LEU A 31 20.24 46.52 -15.17
N VAL A 32 19.09 47.01 -15.61
CA VAL A 32 17.90 47.19 -14.75
C VAL A 32 17.36 45.84 -14.29
N ALA A 33 17.29 44.83 -15.18
CA ALA A 33 16.88 43.47 -14.82
C ALA A 33 17.85 42.83 -13.81
N GLY A 34 19.16 42.98 -14.02
CA GLY A 34 20.19 42.52 -13.09
C GLY A 34 20.16 43.23 -11.73
N ALA A 35 19.84 44.53 -11.71
CA ALA A 35 19.65 45.27 -10.46
C ALA A 35 18.37 44.85 -9.73
N LEU A 36 17.27 44.61 -10.45
CA LEU A 36 16.01 44.15 -9.87
C LEU A 36 16.15 42.75 -9.25
N THR A 37 16.93 41.86 -9.85
CA THR A 37 17.20 40.53 -9.26
C THR A 37 18.04 40.60 -7.99
N THR A 38 18.85 41.65 -7.80
CA THR A 38 19.57 41.90 -6.54
C THR A 38 18.72 42.56 -5.45
N LEU A 39 17.59 43.17 -5.82
CA LEU A 39 16.64 43.82 -4.91
C LEU A 39 15.48 42.89 -4.49
N LEU A 40 15.28 41.77 -5.18
CA LEU A 40 14.36 40.73 -4.77
C LEU A 40 14.95 39.98 -3.57
N PRO A 41 14.26 39.91 -2.42
CA PRO A 41 14.73 39.10 -1.31
C PRO A 41 14.82 37.66 -1.80
N THR A 42 15.99 37.05 -1.67
CA THR A 42 16.17 35.61 -1.89
C THR A 42 15.27 34.93 -0.87
N VAL A 43 14.08 34.50 -1.31
CA VAL A 43 13.21 33.65 -0.52
C VAL A 43 14.08 32.48 -0.12
N LYS A 44 14.30 32.35 1.20
CA LYS A 44 14.99 31.22 1.82
C LYS A 44 14.15 29.97 1.60
N GLU A 45 14.05 29.50 0.36
CA GLU A 45 13.44 28.21 0.06
C GLU A 45 14.21 27.12 0.80
N ASP A 46 15.54 27.23 0.87
CA ASP A 46 16.36 26.31 1.66
C ASP A 46 16.00 26.31 3.15
N LYS A 47 15.79 27.48 3.79
CA LYS A 47 15.38 27.48 5.20
C LYS A 47 13.93 27.05 5.38
N MET A 48 13.03 27.32 4.44
CA MET A 48 11.62 26.90 4.57
C MET A 48 11.46 25.41 4.31
N LEU A 49 12.27 24.82 3.42
CA LEU A 49 12.33 23.40 3.12
C LEU A 49 13.08 22.63 4.22
N MET A 50 14.15 23.22 4.79
CA MET A 50 14.81 22.73 6.02
C MET A 50 13.91 22.85 7.25
N LEU A 51 13.18 23.96 7.44
CA LEU A 51 12.22 24.14 8.53
C LEU A 51 11.02 23.19 8.37
N ARG A 52 10.55 22.95 7.14
CA ARG A 52 9.54 21.92 6.86
C ARG A 52 10.07 20.51 7.08
N ARG A 53 11.37 20.27 6.87
CA ARG A 53 12.07 19.01 7.22
C ARG A 53 12.25 18.85 8.73
N GLU A 54 12.62 19.91 9.45
CA GLU A 54 12.78 19.93 10.91
C GLU A 54 11.42 19.80 11.62
N ILE A 55 10.37 20.45 11.11
CA ILE A 55 8.99 20.30 11.62
C ILE A 55 8.45 18.88 11.36
N LYS A 56 8.88 18.21 10.27
CA LYS A 56 8.57 16.77 10.05
C LYS A 56 9.42 15.83 10.92
N SER A 57 10.54 16.32 11.45
CA SER A 57 11.51 15.57 12.26
C SER A 57 11.24 15.66 13.77
N GLN A 58 10.28 16.48 14.22
CA GLN A 58 9.68 16.31 15.53
C GLN A 58 8.87 15.01 15.51
N GLY A 59 9.46 13.97 16.13
CA GLY A 59 9.05 12.57 16.04
C GLY A 59 7.53 12.39 16.02
N LYS A 60 7.01 12.02 14.83
CA LYS A 60 5.64 11.55 14.70
C LYS A 60 5.49 10.38 15.66
N SER A 61 4.52 10.46 16.57
CA SER A 61 4.28 9.41 17.56
C SER A 61 4.18 8.06 16.86
N THR A 62 4.84 7.03 17.41
CA THR A 62 4.70 5.65 16.92
C THR A 62 3.24 5.16 16.98
N LEU A 63 2.43 5.78 17.84
CA LEU A 63 0.99 5.53 17.96
C LEU A 63 0.18 6.04 16.75
N ASP A 64 0.66 7.09 16.09
CA ASP A 64 -0.01 7.71 14.92
C ASP A 64 0.61 7.26 13.60
N SER A 65 1.40 6.18 13.62
CA SER A 65 2.09 5.66 12.45
C SER A 65 1.92 4.15 12.34
N PHE A 66 2.21 3.60 11.16
CA PHE A 66 2.14 2.17 10.89
C PHE A 66 3.34 1.71 10.06
N THR A 67 3.62 0.42 10.07
CA THR A 67 4.67 -0.22 9.30
C THR A 67 4.05 -1.13 8.26
N LEU A 68 4.48 -0.96 7.00
CA LEU A 68 4.11 -1.89 5.93
C LEU A 68 4.96 -3.16 6.05
N ILE A 69 4.31 -4.31 6.09
CA ILE A 69 4.93 -5.61 5.88
C ILE A 69 4.46 -6.13 4.52
N MET A 70 5.39 -6.31 3.59
CA MET A 70 5.12 -6.82 2.25
C MET A 70 6.02 -8.02 1.98
N GLN A 71 5.42 -9.20 1.82
CA GLN A 71 6.14 -10.40 1.44
C GLN A 71 6.16 -10.54 -0.06
N THR A 72 7.32 -10.81 -0.64
CA THR A 72 7.45 -10.99 -2.08
C THR A 72 8.07 -12.32 -2.47
N TYR A 73 7.59 -12.88 -3.58
CA TYR A 73 8.15 -14.05 -4.23
C TYR A 73 7.95 -13.97 -5.75
N ASN A 74 9.03 -14.05 -6.52
CA ASN A 74 9.05 -13.98 -7.99
C ASN A 74 8.31 -12.77 -8.58
N ARG A 75 8.29 -11.62 -7.90
CA ARG A 75 7.58 -10.40 -8.33
C ARG A 75 8.37 -9.13 -8.01
N THR A 76 9.69 -9.19 -8.14
CA THR A 76 10.61 -8.09 -7.77
C THR A 76 10.30 -6.79 -8.51
N ASP A 77 9.91 -6.86 -9.78
CA ASP A 77 9.50 -5.71 -10.58
C ASP A 77 8.25 -5.04 -10.03
N LEU A 78 7.25 -5.84 -9.66
CA LEU A 78 6.01 -5.36 -9.08
C LEU A 78 6.22 -4.82 -7.67
N LEU A 79 7.05 -5.48 -6.86
CA LEU A 79 7.49 -4.98 -5.55
C LEU A 79 8.07 -3.56 -5.68
N LEU A 80 9.02 -3.33 -6.58
CA LEU A 80 9.65 -2.01 -6.72
C LEU A 80 8.64 -0.93 -7.15
N LYS A 81 7.70 -1.28 -8.04
CA LYS A 81 6.59 -0.40 -8.43
C LYS A 81 5.69 -0.05 -7.24
N LEU A 82 5.31 -1.05 -6.45
CA LEU A 82 4.48 -0.87 -5.26
C LEU A 82 5.21 -0.07 -4.18
N LEU A 83 6.48 -0.34 -3.91
CA LEU A 83 7.30 0.42 -2.96
C LEU A 83 7.35 1.90 -3.34
N ASN A 84 7.41 2.23 -4.63
CA ASN A 84 7.38 3.61 -5.09
C ASN A 84 6.07 4.34 -4.72
N HIS A 85 4.94 3.63 -4.76
CA HIS A 85 3.64 4.16 -4.29
C HIS A 85 3.58 4.25 -2.77
N TYR A 86 3.84 3.12 -2.07
CA TYR A 86 3.65 3.02 -0.63
C TYR A 86 4.57 3.94 0.17
N GLN A 87 5.82 4.16 -0.26
CA GLN A 87 6.76 5.04 0.45
C GLN A 87 6.25 6.48 0.64
N ALA A 88 5.30 6.92 -0.19
CA ALA A 88 4.72 8.27 -0.13
C ALA A 88 3.44 8.35 0.73
N VAL A 89 2.94 7.23 1.26
CA VAL A 89 1.69 7.18 2.04
C VAL A 89 1.86 7.92 3.38
N PRO A 90 0.93 8.80 3.76
CA PRO A 90 0.96 9.45 5.07
C PRO A 90 0.92 8.43 6.21
N ASN A 91 1.62 8.74 7.31
CA ASN A 91 1.64 7.91 8.52
C ASN A 91 2.38 6.56 8.36
N LEU A 92 2.95 6.27 7.18
CA LEU A 92 3.92 5.19 7.06
C LEU A 92 5.20 5.56 7.81
N HIS A 93 5.61 4.70 8.75
CA HIS A 93 6.83 4.81 9.54
C HIS A 93 8.02 4.17 8.82
N LYS A 94 7.79 2.95 8.31
CA LYS A 94 8.83 2.07 7.76
C LYS A 94 8.19 0.99 6.89
N VAL A 95 8.99 0.39 6.02
CA VAL A 95 8.61 -0.82 5.27
C VAL A 95 9.54 -1.96 5.65
N ILE A 96 8.97 -3.14 5.90
CA ILE A 96 9.67 -4.41 6.02
C ILE A 96 9.28 -5.26 4.83
N VAL A 97 10.26 -5.51 3.95
CA VAL A 97 10.10 -6.42 2.81
C VAL A 97 10.55 -7.81 3.24
N VAL A 98 9.63 -8.77 3.26
CA VAL A 98 9.92 -10.17 3.56
C VAL A 98 10.29 -10.86 2.25
N TRP A 99 11.57 -11.10 2.06
CA TRP A 99 12.15 -11.57 0.81
C TRP A 99 12.20 -13.09 0.76
N ASN A 100 11.25 -13.71 0.04
CA ASN A 100 11.13 -15.17 -0.07
C ASN A 100 11.84 -15.76 -1.31
N ASN A 101 12.58 -14.98 -2.10
CA ASN A 101 13.37 -15.49 -3.23
C ASN A 101 14.70 -16.08 -2.72
N ILE A 102 14.69 -17.37 -2.40
CA ILE A 102 15.81 -18.05 -1.74
C ILE A 102 17.01 -18.15 -2.67
N GLY A 103 18.17 -17.67 -2.19
CA GLY A 103 19.41 -17.64 -2.97
C GLY A 103 19.52 -16.46 -3.95
N GLU A 104 18.47 -15.65 -4.10
CA GLU A 104 18.50 -14.43 -4.91
C GLU A 104 18.87 -13.21 -4.06
N LYS A 105 19.68 -12.31 -4.64
CA LYS A 105 20.01 -11.04 -4.00
C LYS A 105 18.77 -10.16 -3.89
N THR A 106 18.65 -9.46 -2.77
CA THR A 106 17.65 -8.40 -2.58
C THR A 106 17.90 -7.23 -3.54
N PRO A 107 16.86 -6.43 -3.86
CA PRO A 107 17.02 -5.25 -4.72
C PRO A 107 17.48 -4.02 -3.91
N ASP A 108 18.16 -4.20 -2.78
CA ASP A 108 18.55 -3.12 -1.86
C ASP A 108 19.60 -2.19 -2.46
N GLU A 109 20.58 -2.73 -3.20
CA GLU A 109 21.55 -1.91 -3.95
C GLU A 109 20.85 -0.99 -4.96
N LEU A 110 19.93 -1.55 -5.75
CA LEU A 110 19.14 -0.79 -6.73
C LEU A 110 18.24 0.23 -6.02
N TRP A 111 17.50 -0.17 -4.99
CA TRP A 111 16.64 0.71 -4.21
C TRP A 111 17.43 1.91 -3.68
N ASN A 112 18.54 1.66 -3.00
CA ASN A 112 19.37 2.73 -2.43
C ASN A 112 19.93 3.70 -3.50
N SER A 113 20.23 3.20 -4.71
CA SER A 113 20.68 4.05 -5.82
C SER A 113 19.61 5.02 -6.34
N LEU A 114 18.33 4.74 -6.11
CA LEU A 114 17.18 5.56 -6.50
C LEU A 114 16.74 6.55 -5.40
N GLY A 115 17.47 6.61 -4.29
CA GLY A 115 17.17 7.49 -3.16
C GLY A 115 17.42 8.99 -3.43
N PRO A 116 17.10 9.86 -2.45
CA PRO A 116 16.65 9.54 -1.10
C PRO A 116 15.16 9.15 -1.02
N HIS A 117 14.84 8.19 -0.15
CA HIS A 117 13.47 7.74 0.11
C HIS A 117 12.83 8.47 1.31
N PRO A 118 11.49 8.65 1.35
CA PRO A 118 10.81 9.31 2.45
C PRO A 118 10.90 8.56 3.79
N ILE A 119 11.02 7.23 3.74
CA ILE A 119 11.03 6.33 4.90
C ILE A 119 12.07 5.22 4.71
N PRO A 120 12.51 4.54 5.79
CA PRO A 120 13.40 3.39 5.69
C PRO A 120 12.67 2.16 5.13
N VAL A 121 13.33 1.44 4.22
CA VAL A 121 12.88 0.14 3.69
C VAL A 121 13.90 -0.92 4.10
N ILE A 122 13.45 -1.95 4.81
CA ILE A 122 14.31 -3.03 5.32
C ILE A 122 13.99 -4.32 4.57
N PHE A 123 14.96 -4.83 3.82
CA PHE A 123 14.86 -6.11 3.15
C PHE A 123 15.30 -7.24 4.10
N LYS A 124 14.39 -8.19 4.37
CA LYS A 124 14.60 -9.32 5.28
C LYS A 124 14.65 -10.61 4.47
N GLN A 125 15.87 -11.06 4.14
CA GLN A 125 16.07 -12.36 3.51
C GLN A 125 15.57 -13.49 4.41
N GLN A 126 14.82 -14.41 3.83
CA GLN A 126 14.29 -15.58 4.51
C GLN A 126 15.12 -16.83 4.18
N THR A 127 15.09 -17.81 5.08
CA THR A 127 15.82 -19.08 4.92
C THR A 127 15.07 -20.10 4.05
N ALA A 128 13.75 -19.98 3.98
CA ALA A 128 12.88 -20.79 3.14
C ALA A 128 11.69 -19.94 2.66
N ASN A 129 11.16 -20.24 1.47
CA ASN A 129 9.93 -19.62 1.00
C ASN A 129 8.74 -20.20 1.77
N ARG A 130 8.22 -19.46 2.76
CA ARG A 130 7.05 -19.85 3.55
C ARG A 130 6.05 -18.71 3.63
N MET A 131 4.77 -19.03 3.50
CA MET A 131 3.68 -18.06 3.66
C MET A 131 3.71 -17.34 5.01
N ARG A 132 4.00 -18.07 6.09
CA ARG A 132 4.06 -17.53 7.46
C ARG A 132 5.26 -16.63 7.74
N ASN A 133 6.21 -16.43 6.83
CA ASN A 133 7.39 -15.60 7.10
C ASN A 133 6.99 -14.15 7.43
N ARG A 134 5.95 -13.62 6.78
CA ARG A 134 5.37 -12.30 7.11
C ARG A 134 4.70 -12.19 8.47
N LEU A 135 4.51 -13.31 9.16
CA LEU A 135 3.91 -13.36 10.51
C LEU A 135 4.95 -13.47 11.63
N GLN A 136 6.25 -13.34 11.32
CA GLN A 136 7.32 -13.28 12.30
C GLN A 136 7.26 -12.02 13.17
N VAL A 137 7.88 -12.09 14.35
CA VAL A 137 8.09 -10.91 15.20
C VAL A 137 9.37 -10.23 14.72
N PHE A 138 9.22 -9.09 14.06
CA PHE A 138 10.34 -8.30 13.56
C PHE A 138 10.82 -7.32 14.64
N PRO A 139 12.10 -7.33 15.03
CA PRO A 139 12.61 -6.40 16.05
C PRO A 139 12.56 -4.94 15.60
N GLU A 140 12.52 -4.67 14.29
CA GLU A 140 12.41 -3.32 13.74
C GLU A 140 10.96 -2.78 13.66
N LEU A 141 9.98 -3.59 14.06
CA LEU A 141 8.57 -3.21 14.09
C LEU A 141 8.26 -2.43 15.36
N GLU A 142 8.14 -1.11 15.22
CA GLU A 142 7.91 -0.16 16.32
C GLU A 142 6.45 0.35 16.38
N THR A 143 5.62 -0.08 15.43
CA THR A 143 4.26 0.45 15.21
C THR A 143 3.29 -0.69 14.89
N ASN A 144 2.02 -0.36 14.59
CA ASN A 144 1.04 -1.35 14.14
C ASN A 144 1.22 -1.68 12.65
N VAL A 145 0.62 -2.79 12.21
CA VAL A 145 0.94 -3.39 10.92
C VAL A 145 -0.07 -2.97 9.87
N LEU A 146 0.43 -2.52 8.71
CA LEU A 146 -0.24 -2.64 7.42
C LEU A 146 0.36 -3.85 6.72
N MET A 147 -0.44 -4.85 6.35
CA MET A 147 0.01 -5.99 5.57
C MET A 147 -0.62 -5.97 4.19
N VAL A 148 0.21 -6.08 3.16
CA VAL A 148 -0.21 -6.03 1.76
C VAL A 148 0.53 -7.10 0.96
N ASP A 149 -0.22 -7.83 0.12
CA ASP A 149 0.33 -8.75 -0.87
C ASP A 149 1.08 -7.97 -1.97
N ASP A 150 2.17 -8.54 -2.51
CA ASP A 150 3.06 -7.87 -3.48
C ASP A 150 2.47 -7.71 -4.90
N ASP A 151 1.17 -7.93 -5.06
CA ASP A 151 0.40 -7.69 -6.27
C ASP A 151 -0.81 -6.77 -6.06
N THR A 152 -0.95 -6.18 -4.86
CA THR A 152 -2.11 -5.35 -4.54
C THR A 152 -1.69 -3.89 -4.40
N LEU A 153 -2.34 -3.00 -5.17
CA LEU A 153 -2.18 -1.55 -5.09
C LEU A 153 -3.41 -0.94 -4.44
N ILE A 154 -3.23 -0.37 -3.25
CA ILE A 154 -4.31 0.29 -2.48
C ILE A 154 -4.08 1.79 -2.51
N SER A 155 -5.08 2.57 -2.90
CA SER A 155 -4.92 4.02 -3.01
C SER A 155 -4.60 4.70 -1.68
N THR A 156 -3.85 5.80 -1.73
CA THR A 156 -3.50 6.58 -0.53
C THR A 156 -4.73 7.04 0.28
N PRO A 157 -5.82 7.53 -0.34
CA PRO A 157 -7.05 7.85 0.40
C PRO A 157 -7.63 6.66 1.16
N ASP A 158 -7.67 5.47 0.54
CA ASP A 158 -8.18 4.26 1.18
C ASP A 158 -7.32 3.83 2.37
N LEU A 159 -5.99 3.91 2.25
CA LEU A 159 -5.06 3.60 3.35
C LEU A 159 -5.21 4.56 4.52
N VAL A 160 -5.27 5.87 4.25
CA VAL A 160 -5.45 6.90 5.30
C VAL A 160 -6.77 6.70 6.03
N PHE A 161 -7.85 6.46 5.28
CA PHE A 161 -9.16 6.22 5.87
C PHE A 161 -9.20 4.92 6.67
N ALA A 162 -8.74 3.79 6.11
CA ALA A 162 -8.72 2.52 6.81
C ALA A 162 -7.83 2.54 8.05
N PHE A 163 -6.70 3.26 8.03
CA PHE A 163 -5.89 3.47 9.23
C PHE A 163 -6.65 4.23 10.32
N SER A 164 -7.40 5.28 9.96
CA SER A 164 -8.26 6.01 10.91
C SER A 164 -9.39 5.16 11.49
N VAL A 165 -9.91 4.20 10.71
CA VAL A 165 -10.88 3.20 11.19
C VAL A 165 -10.18 2.24 12.15
N TRP A 166 -8.99 1.74 11.79
CA TRP A 166 -8.21 0.85 12.65
C TRP A 166 -7.89 1.48 14.02
N GLN A 167 -7.59 2.77 14.07
CA GLN A 167 -7.36 3.48 15.35
C GLN A 167 -8.58 3.45 16.29
N GLN A 168 -9.79 3.29 15.76
CA GLN A 168 -11.03 3.16 16.53
C GLN A 168 -11.36 1.71 16.90
N PHE A 169 -10.81 0.74 16.16
CA PHE A 169 -10.99 -0.70 16.39
C PHE A 169 -9.63 -1.42 16.48
N PRO A 170 -8.74 -1.01 17.41
CA PRO A 170 -7.34 -1.45 17.41
C PRO A 170 -7.16 -2.93 17.79
N ASP A 171 -8.20 -3.60 18.29
CA ASP A 171 -8.25 -5.03 18.59
C ASP A 171 -8.71 -5.89 17.41
N GLN A 172 -9.15 -5.31 16.29
CA GLN A 172 -9.66 -6.03 15.12
C GLN A 172 -8.75 -5.86 13.89
N ILE A 173 -8.90 -6.75 12.91
CA ILE A 173 -8.35 -6.57 11.56
C ILE A 173 -9.24 -5.55 10.82
N VAL A 174 -8.68 -4.48 10.27
CA VAL A 174 -9.41 -3.55 9.41
C VAL A 174 -8.88 -3.67 8.00
N GLY A 175 -9.70 -4.10 7.04
CA GLY A 175 -9.18 -4.39 5.70
C GLY A 175 -10.25 -4.41 4.61
N PHE A 176 -9.78 -4.68 3.39
CA PHE A 176 -10.53 -4.42 2.17
C PHE A 176 -11.14 -5.67 1.52
N VAL A 177 -10.77 -6.86 2.00
CA VAL A 177 -11.12 -8.15 1.37
C VAL A 177 -11.89 -9.04 2.35
N PRO A 178 -13.23 -8.91 2.42
CA PRO A 178 -14.06 -9.72 3.28
C PRO A 178 -14.29 -11.13 2.69
N ARG A 179 -14.32 -12.15 3.56
CA ARG A 179 -14.60 -13.55 3.24
C ARG A 179 -15.42 -14.20 4.35
N LYS A 180 -15.99 -15.38 4.10
CA LYS A 180 -16.83 -16.09 5.06
C LYS A 180 -16.57 -17.59 5.11
N HIS A 181 -16.82 -18.16 6.28
CA HIS A 181 -17.09 -19.59 6.40
C HIS A 181 -18.60 -19.82 6.24
N VAL A 182 -19.01 -20.96 5.68
CA VAL A 182 -20.42 -21.37 5.53
C VAL A 182 -20.58 -22.78 6.09
N PRO A 183 -21.43 -22.99 7.11
CA PRO A 183 -21.68 -24.32 7.63
C PRO A 183 -22.55 -25.15 6.68
N THR A 184 -22.28 -26.45 6.59
CA THR A 184 -23.18 -27.44 6.01
C THR A 184 -24.04 -28.08 7.09
N SER A 185 -25.11 -28.77 6.68
CA SER A 185 -25.95 -29.56 7.58
C SER A 185 -25.20 -30.68 8.30
N SER A 186 -24.05 -31.12 7.77
CA SER A 186 -23.18 -32.14 8.36
C SER A 186 -22.17 -31.61 9.38
N GLY A 187 -22.19 -30.30 9.68
CA GLY A 187 -21.24 -29.68 10.61
C GLY A 187 -19.86 -29.39 10.00
N ILE A 188 -19.71 -29.52 8.68
CA ILE A 188 -18.49 -29.17 7.94
C ILE A 188 -18.58 -27.70 7.53
N TYR A 189 -17.46 -27.00 7.51
CA TYR A 189 -17.40 -25.60 7.10
C TYR A 189 -16.74 -25.44 5.73
N ASN A 190 -17.34 -24.65 4.85
CA ASN A 190 -16.77 -24.28 3.56
C ASN A 190 -16.25 -22.84 3.61
N TYR A 191 -15.13 -22.59 2.93
CA TYR A 191 -14.64 -21.25 2.66
C TYR A 191 -15.34 -20.66 1.43
N GLY A 192 -15.71 -19.39 1.49
CA GLY A 192 -16.18 -18.65 0.31
C GLY A 192 -16.29 -17.15 0.53
N SER A 193 -16.91 -16.51 -0.45
CA SER A 193 -17.18 -15.08 -0.49
C SER A 193 -18.67 -14.85 -0.80
N PHE A 194 -19.04 -13.74 -1.41
CA PHE A 194 -20.42 -13.34 -1.68
C PHE A 194 -21.20 -14.30 -2.60
N GLU A 195 -20.50 -15.10 -3.40
CA GLU A 195 -21.08 -16.12 -4.28
C GLU A 195 -21.74 -17.27 -3.51
N MET A 196 -21.34 -17.52 -2.28
CA MET A 196 -21.98 -18.54 -1.45
C MET A 196 -23.22 -17.99 -0.75
N GLN A 197 -24.19 -18.85 -0.47
CA GLN A 197 -25.40 -18.45 0.26
C GLN A 197 -25.05 -17.85 1.63
N ALA A 198 -25.77 -16.79 2.01
CA ALA A 198 -25.61 -16.19 3.32
C ALA A 198 -25.91 -17.23 4.42
N PRO A 199 -25.01 -17.41 5.40
CA PRO A 199 -25.18 -18.44 6.44
C PRO A 199 -26.24 -18.07 7.49
N GLY A 200 -26.75 -16.84 7.48
CA GLY A 200 -27.76 -16.34 8.42
C GLY A 200 -29.15 -16.16 7.81
N SER A 201 -30.16 -16.20 8.67
CA SER A 201 -31.54 -15.85 8.33
C SER A 201 -31.72 -14.33 8.40
N GLY A 202 -31.48 -13.62 7.30
CA GLY A 202 -31.62 -12.17 7.23
C GLY A 202 -31.42 -11.63 5.81
N ASN A 203 -31.66 -10.32 5.65
CA ASN A 203 -31.38 -9.63 4.40
C ASN A 203 -29.88 -9.29 4.29
N GLY A 204 -29.35 -9.40 3.07
CA GLY A 204 -27.95 -9.09 2.77
C GLY A 204 -27.01 -10.27 3.04
N ASP A 205 -25.71 -10.02 2.84
CA ASP A 205 -24.66 -11.02 3.05
C ASP A 205 -23.85 -10.74 4.32
N GLN A 206 -23.09 -11.73 4.77
CA GLN A 206 -22.23 -11.66 5.95
C GLN A 206 -20.80 -12.08 5.61
N TYR A 207 -19.83 -11.50 6.30
CA TYR A 207 -18.45 -11.96 6.33
C TYR A 207 -18.08 -12.38 7.76
N SER A 208 -17.09 -13.25 7.89
CA SER A 208 -16.55 -13.66 9.19
C SER A 208 -15.03 -13.60 9.24
N MET A 209 -14.42 -13.19 8.13
CA MET A 209 -12.99 -13.01 7.99
C MET A 209 -12.70 -11.76 7.16
N VAL A 210 -11.57 -11.12 7.44
CA VAL A 210 -10.95 -10.10 6.59
C VAL A 210 -9.55 -10.60 6.27
N LEU A 211 -9.21 -10.74 4.99
CA LEU A 211 -7.92 -11.29 4.59
C LEU A 211 -6.79 -10.32 4.95
N ILE A 212 -5.71 -10.85 5.54
CA ILE A 212 -4.64 -10.00 6.07
C ILE A 212 -3.78 -9.34 4.97
N GLY A 213 -3.79 -9.90 3.75
CA GLY A 213 -3.03 -9.41 2.59
C GLY A 213 -3.48 -8.06 2.03
N ALA A 214 -4.47 -7.41 2.65
CA ALA A 214 -4.85 -6.02 2.39
C ALA A 214 -5.53 -5.44 3.64
N SER A 215 -4.77 -5.32 4.74
CA SER A 215 -5.35 -4.93 6.03
C SER A 215 -4.39 -4.26 7.02
N PHE A 216 -4.98 -3.54 7.96
CA PHE A 216 -4.35 -3.07 9.19
C PHE A 216 -4.70 -3.99 10.37
N PHE A 217 -3.71 -4.29 11.22
CA PHE A 217 -3.95 -4.99 12.48
C PHE A 217 -2.85 -4.68 13.50
N ASN A 218 -3.14 -4.99 14.77
CA ASN A 218 -2.22 -4.74 15.87
C ASN A 218 -0.99 -5.66 15.81
N SER A 219 0.22 -5.10 15.95
CA SER A 219 1.47 -5.85 15.89
C SER A 219 1.58 -6.96 16.95
N LYS A 220 0.88 -6.83 18.09
CA LYS A 220 0.79 -7.88 19.12
C LYS A 220 0.30 -9.22 18.57
N TYR A 221 -0.46 -9.21 17.46
CA TYR A 221 -0.97 -10.44 16.85
C TYR A 221 0.11 -11.26 16.16
N LEU A 222 1.26 -10.66 15.82
CA LEU A 222 2.43 -11.40 15.36
C LEU A 222 3.02 -12.25 16.49
N GLU A 223 3.15 -11.69 17.70
CA GLU A 223 3.56 -12.46 18.88
C GLU A 223 2.54 -13.53 19.25
N LEU A 224 1.25 -13.18 19.23
CA LEU A 224 0.19 -14.14 19.53
C LEU A 224 0.18 -15.30 18.52
N PHE A 225 0.48 -15.02 17.25
CA PHE A 225 0.65 -16.03 16.22
C PHE A 225 1.81 -17.00 16.54
N GLN A 226 2.95 -16.48 17.03
CA GLN A 226 4.07 -17.35 17.43
C GLN A 226 3.73 -18.26 18.61
N ARG A 227 2.80 -17.85 19.49
CA ARG A 227 2.36 -18.64 20.66
C ARG A 227 1.28 -19.68 20.34
N GLN A 228 0.86 -19.83 19.09
CA GLN A 228 -0.16 -20.80 18.72
C GLN A 228 0.35 -22.25 18.77
N PRO A 229 -0.55 -23.25 18.89
CA PRO A 229 -0.16 -24.65 18.84
C PRO A 229 0.66 -24.97 17.58
N ALA A 230 1.67 -25.83 17.71
CA ALA A 230 2.52 -26.24 16.59
C ALA A 230 1.73 -26.80 15.40
N ALA A 231 0.55 -27.39 15.64
CA ALA A 231 -0.35 -27.86 14.59
C ALA A 231 -0.88 -26.74 13.67
N VAL A 232 -1.04 -25.51 14.17
CA VAL A 232 -1.44 -24.33 13.37
C VAL A 232 -0.32 -23.95 12.41
N HIS A 233 0.90 -23.91 12.94
CA HIS A 233 2.11 -23.62 12.18
C HIS A 233 2.37 -24.67 11.10
N ALA A 234 2.26 -25.96 11.46
CA ALA A 234 2.39 -27.07 10.53
C ALA A 234 1.33 -27.00 9.42
N LEU A 235 0.05 -26.75 9.76
CA LEU A 235 -1.01 -26.61 8.76
C LEU A 235 -0.70 -25.54 7.70
N ILE A 236 -0.18 -24.38 8.14
CA ILE A 236 0.20 -23.30 7.20
C ILE A 236 1.41 -23.71 6.36
N ASP A 237 2.40 -24.35 6.96
CA ASP A 237 3.61 -24.78 6.25
C ASP A 237 3.30 -25.88 5.22
N ASP A 238 2.45 -26.85 5.59
CA ASP A 238 2.03 -27.98 4.74
C ASP A 238 1.18 -27.53 3.56
N THR A 239 0.34 -26.50 3.76
CA THR A 239 -0.57 -26.01 2.70
C THR A 239 0.03 -24.87 1.89
N GLN A 240 1.04 -24.16 2.41
CA GLN A 240 1.49 -22.86 1.90
C GLN A 240 0.29 -21.93 1.62
N ASN A 241 -0.68 -21.91 2.53
CA ASN A 241 -1.94 -21.18 2.42
C ASN A 241 -2.50 -20.92 3.83
N CYS A 242 -3.67 -20.28 3.90
CA CYS A 242 -4.51 -20.19 5.10
C CYS A 242 -3.90 -19.48 6.32
N ASP A 243 -2.78 -18.79 6.16
CA ASP A 243 -2.16 -17.96 7.20
C ASP A 243 -3.10 -16.82 7.63
N ASP A 244 -3.84 -16.27 6.68
CA ASP A 244 -4.91 -15.29 6.90
C ASP A 244 -6.12 -15.87 7.67
N ILE A 245 -6.56 -17.08 7.34
CA ILE A 245 -7.63 -17.79 8.07
C ILE A 245 -7.18 -18.04 9.51
N ALA A 246 -5.95 -18.52 9.72
CA ALA A 246 -5.39 -18.73 11.04
C ALA A 246 -5.37 -17.43 11.85
N MET A 247 -4.92 -16.32 11.27
CA MET A 247 -4.94 -15.00 11.93
C MET A 247 -6.36 -14.57 12.33
N ASN A 248 -7.35 -14.78 11.48
CA ASN A 248 -8.75 -14.48 11.82
C ASN A 248 -9.26 -15.35 12.98
N PHE A 249 -8.94 -16.64 13.01
CA PHE A 249 -9.27 -17.54 14.13
C PHE A 249 -8.64 -17.08 15.44
N ILE A 250 -7.34 -16.78 15.41
CA ILE A 250 -6.55 -16.33 16.56
C ILE A 250 -7.17 -15.07 17.16
N ILE A 251 -7.44 -14.08 16.32
CA ILE A 251 -7.97 -12.78 16.75
C ILE A 251 -9.39 -12.92 17.28
N ALA A 252 -10.30 -13.59 16.55
CA ALA A 252 -11.67 -13.80 17.00
C ALA A 252 -11.72 -14.54 18.35
N LYS A 253 -10.90 -15.58 18.53
CA LYS A 253 -10.81 -16.32 19.79
C LYS A 253 -10.25 -15.45 20.92
N HIS A 254 -9.23 -14.63 20.63
CA HIS A 254 -8.58 -13.77 21.62
C HIS A 254 -9.49 -12.66 22.15
N ILE A 255 -10.26 -12.00 21.27
CA ILE A 255 -11.07 -10.83 21.63
C ILE A 255 -12.55 -11.15 21.90
N GLY A 256 -13.02 -12.33 21.49
CA GLY A 256 -14.42 -12.73 21.64
C GLY A 256 -15.42 -11.96 20.76
N LYS A 257 -14.95 -11.26 19.72
CA LYS A 257 -15.73 -10.46 18.75
C LYS A 257 -15.48 -10.96 17.31
N THR A 258 -16.01 -10.26 16.32
CA THR A 258 -15.67 -10.51 14.91
C THR A 258 -14.19 -10.21 14.71
N SER A 259 -13.47 -11.06 13.98
CA SER A 259 -12.01 -10.91 13.78
C SER A 259 -11.64 -9.60 13.09
N GLY A 260 -12.52 -9.11 12.21
CA GLY A 260 -12.26 -7.90 11.47
C GLY A 260 -13.48 -7.08 11.11
N ILE A 261 -13.20 -5.90 10.55
CA ILE A 261 -14.14 -4.93 10.02
C ILE A 261 -13.79 -4.69 8.55
N PHE A 262 -14.81 -4.79 7.70
CA PHE A 262 -14.71 -4.52 6.28
C PHE A 262 -14.81 -3.02 5.99
N VAL A 263 -13.75 -2.48 5.38
CA VAL A 263 -13.74 -1.15 4.77
C VAL A 263 -13.85 -1.33 3.25
N LYS A 264 -14.88 -0.76 2.64
CA LYS A 264 -15.07 -0.83 1.18
C LYS A 264 -14.01 0.07 0.50
N PRO A 265 -13.08 -0.48 -0.28
CA PRO A 265 -12.12 0.34 -1.01
C PRO A 265 -12.81 1.16 -2.10
N VAL A 266 -12.37 2.40 -2.28
CA VAL A 266 -12.76 3.24 -3.42
C VAL A 266 -11.89 2.91 -4.63
N ASN A 267 -10.59 2.73 -4.41
CA ASN A 267 -9.63 2.39 -5.45
C ASN A 267 -8.58 1.40 -4.92
N MET A 268 -8.73 0.15 -5.32
CA MET A 268 -7.80 -0.95 -5.03
C MET A 268 -7.72 -1.85 -6.25
N ASP A 269 -6.50 -2.02 -6.78
CA ASP A 269 -6.24 -2.80 -7.98
C ASP A 269 -5.37 -4.01 -7.66
N ASN A 270 -5.64 -5.12 -8.35
CA ASN A 270 -4.74 -6.26 -8.39
C ASN A 270 -3.89 -6.19 -9.66
N LEU A 271 -2.58 -6.10 -9.48
CA LEU A 271 -1.58 -5.92 -10.52
C LEU A 271 -0.88 -7.23 -10.90
N GLU A 272 -1.43 -8.39 -10.51
CA GLU A 272 -0.83 -9.71 -10.80
C GLU A 272 -0.47 -9.86 -12.29
N LYS A 273 -1.35 -9.38 -13.17
CA LYS A 273 -1.17 -9.48 -14.63
C LYS A 273 -0.08 -8.55 -15.19
N GLU A 274 0.46 -7.65 -14.38
CA GLU A 274 1.50 -6.71 -14.78
C GLU A 274 2.92 -7.19 -14.46
N THR A 275 3.06 -8.33 -13.77
CA THR A 275 4.40 -8.89 -13.48
C THR A 275 5.06 -9.46 -14.73
N ASN A 276 6.35 -9.19 -14.88
CA ASN A 276 7.16 -9.72 -15.98
C ASN A 276 7.75 -11.11 -15.68
N SER A 277 7.56 -11.65 -14.48
CA SER A 277 8.13 -12.95 -14.09
C SER A 277 7.40 -14.16 -14.68
N GLY A 278 6.17 -13.97 -15.17
CA GLY A 278 5.28 -15.06 -15.58
C GLY A 278 4.71 -15.86 -14.40
N TYR A 279 4.97 -15.46 -13.15
CA TYR A 279 4.43 -16.12 -11.97
C TYR A 279 2.94 -15.78 -11.78
N SER A 280 2.09 -16.80 -11.93
CA SER A 280 0.66 -16.69 -11.65
C SER A 280 0.39 -16.79 -10.14
N GLY A 281 -0.54 -15.98 -9.67
CA GLY A 281 -0.97 -15.90 -8.28
C GLY A 281 -1.50 -17.22 -7.75
N MET A 282 -1.29 -17.46 -6.46
CA MET A 282 -1.62 -18.73 -5.81
C MET A 282 -3.11 -19.11 -5.89
N TRP A 283 -3.99 -18.15 -6.09
CA TRP A 283 -5.44 -18.37 -6.13
C TRP A 283 -5.93 -19.04 -7.42
N HIS A 284 -5.11 -19.06 -8.48
CA HIS A 284 -5.43 -19.77 -9.74
C HIS A 284 -5.29 -21.29 -9.63
N ARG A 285 -4.64 -21.80 -8.58
CA ARG A 285 -4.51 -23.25 -8.38
C ARG A 285 -5.88 -23.87 -8.10
N ALA A 286 -6.21 -24.97 -8.77
CA ALA A 286 -7.53 -25.60 -8.68
C ALA A 286 -7.90 -25.99 -7.24
N GLU A 287 -6.91 -26.39 -6.45
CA GLU A 287 -7.07 -26.77 -5.06
C GLU A 287 -7.17 -25.59 -4.09
N HIS A 288 -6.92 -24.34 -4.51
CA HIS A 288 -6.77 -23.20 -3.60
C HIS A 288 -7.99 -22.99 -2.68
N ALA A 289 -9.20 -22.95 -3.27
CA ALA A 289 -10.43 -22.77 -2.50
C ALA A 289 -10.76 -24.01 -1.64
N LEU A 290 -10.50 -25.21 -2.15
CA LEU A 290 -10.71 -26.48 -1.43
C LEU A 290 -9.77 -26.59 -0.21
N GLN A 291 -8.49 -26.20 -0.38
CA GLN A 291 -7.51 -26.11 0.69
C GLN A 291 -7.96 -25.13 1.77
N ARG A 292 -8.55 -23.99 1.42
CA ARG A 292 -9.08 -23.04 2.41
C ARG A 292 -10.25 -23.61 3.21
N SER A 293 -11.18 -24.33 2.58
CA SER A 293 -12.21 -25.08 3.30
C SER A 293 -11.61 -26.14 4.23
N TYR A 294 -10.60 -26.88 3.76
CA TYR A 294 -9.86 -27.84 4.58
C TYR A 294 -9.22 -27.18 5.80
N CYS A 295 -8.56 -26.04 5.62
CA CYS A 295 -7.92 -25.30 6.71
C CYS A 295 -8.91 -24.85 7.78
N ILE A 296 -10.10 -24.35 7.40
CA ILE A 296 -11.13 -23.96 8.38
C ILE A 296 -11.47 -25.16 9.29
N ASN A 297 -11.77 -26.31 8.70
CA ASN A 297 -12.14 -27.50 9.48
C ASN A 297 -10.97 -28.02 10.33
N LYS A 298 -9.72 -27.98 9.82
CA LYS A 298 -8.54 -28.33 10.62
C LYS A 298 -8.33 -27.38 11.78
N LEU A 299 -8.51 -26.07 11.59
CA LEU A 299 -8.41 -25.09 12.66
C LEU A 299 -9.53 -25.27 13.70
N VAL A 300 -10.75 -25.58 13.28
CA VAL A 300 -11.85 -25.93 14.22
C VAL A 300 -11.45 -27.11 15.11
N ASN A 301 -10.85 -28.16 14.54
CA ASN A 301 -10.37 -29.30 15.31
C ASN A 301 -9.20 -28.93 16.25
N ILE A 302 -8.25 -28.10 15.79
CA ILE A 302 -7.10 -27.68 16.61
C ILE A 302 -7.55 -26.81 17.79
N TYR A 303 -8.53 -25.93 17.59
CA TYR A 303 -9.02 -25.00 18.62
C TYR A 303 -10.26 -25.48 19.38
N ASP A 304 -10.74 -26.68 19.06
CA ASP A 304 -11.94 -27.33 19.61
C ASP A 304 -13.20 -26.43 19.58
N SER A 305 -13.30 -25.57 18.56
CA SER A 305 -14.40 -24.62 18.41
C SER A 305 -14.33 -23.88 17.06
N MET A 306 -15.47 -23.36 16.62
CA MET A 306 -15.54 -22.32 15.58
C MET A 306 -15.56 -20.93 16.24
N PRO A 307 -14.43 -20.21 16.36
CA PRO A 307 -14.39 -18.91 17.00
C PRO A 307 -14.85 -17.76 16.08
N LEU A 308 -14.89 -17.98 14.77
CA LEU A 308 -15.23 -16.93 13.81
C LEU A 308 -16.69 -16.49 14.00
N LYS A 309 -16.89 -15.18 14.03
CA LYS A 309 -18.22 -14.55 14.18
C LYS A 309 -18.57 -13.78 12.93
N TYR A 310 -19.83 -13.83 12.53
CA TYR A 310 -20.32 -13.09 11.39
C TYR A 310 -20.53 -11.60 11.68
N SER A 311 -20.32 -10.78 10.66
CA SER A 311 -20.60 -9.35 10.59
C SER A 311 -21.19 -9.03 9.22
N ASN A 312 -22.06 -8.02 9.16
CA ASN A 312 -22.52 -7.39 7.93
C ASN A 312 -22.16 -5.90 7.86
N ILE A 313 -21.30 -5.43 8.77
CA ILE A 313 -20.86 -4.03 8.81
C ILE A 313 -19.92 -3.77 7.64
N MET A 314 -20.31 -2.85 6.75
CA MET A 314 -19.45 -2.31 5.71
C MET A 314 -19.23 -0.83 5.98
N ILE A 315 -17.98 -0.44 6.21
CA ILE A 315 -17.61 0.97 6.42
C ILE A 315 -17.21 1.60 5.08
N SER A 316 -17.67 2.82 4.85
CA SER A 316 -17.27 3.67 3.72
C SER A 316 -17.03 5.08 4.23
N GLN A 317 -16.12 5.81 3.59
CA GLN A 317 -15.82 7.19 3.99
C GLN A 317 -16.98 8.11 3.60
N PHE A 318 -17.60 8.75 4.59
CA PHE A 318 -18.69 9.69 4.34
C PHE A 318 -18.22 10.85 3.45
N GLY A 319 -18.91 11.07 2.32
CA GLY A 319 -18.58 12.13 1.38
C GLY A 319 -17.41 11.84 0.44
N PHE A 320 -16.87 10.61 0.45
CA PHE A 320 -15.82 10.19 -0.49
C PHE A 320 -16.19 8.86 -1.18
N PRO A 321 -16.47 8.86 -2.50
CA PRO A 321 -16.56 10.04 -3.39
C PRO A 321 -17.70 11.00 -3.00
N TYR A 322 -17.65 12.22 -3.54
CA TYR A 322 -18.62 13.28 -3.23
C TYR A 322 -20.07 12.78 -3.33
N ALA A 323 -20.87 13.13 -2.32
CA ALA A 323 -22.30 12.80 -2.21
C ALA A 323 -22.64 11.29 -2.25
N ASN A 324 -21.72 10.40 -1.87
CA ASN A 324 -21.99 8.94 -1.79
C ASN A 324 -23.17 8.57 -0.87
N TYR A 325 -23.48 9.38 0.15
CA TYR A 325 -24.62 9.20 1.06
C TYR A 325 -25.99 9.46 0.41
N LYS A 326 -26.04 10.12 -0.76
CA LYS A 326 -27.28 10.36 -1.51
C LYS A 326 -27.50 9.35 -2.64
N ARG A 327 -26.47 8.58 -3.01
CA ARG A 327 -26.63 7.53 -4.03
C ARG A 327 -27.51 6.44 -3.43
N LYS A 328 -28.68 6.21 -4.02
CA LYS A 328 -29.43 4.97 -3.78
C LYS A 328 -28.52 3.84 -4.27
N MET A 329 -28.15 2.93 -3.35
CA MET A 329 -27.40 1.72 -3.67
C MET A 329 -28.21 0.81 -4.60
#